data_AF-A0A8J4R8P0-F1
#
_entry.id   AF-A0A8J4R8P0-F1
#
_cell.length_a   1.000
_cell.length_b   1.000
_cell.length_c   1.000
_cell.angle_alpha   90.00
_cell.angle_beta   90.00
_cell.angle_gamma   90.00
#
_symmetry.space_group_name_H-M   'P 1'
#
loop_
_entity.id
_entity.type
_entity.pdbx_description
1 polymer ?
#
loop_
_entity_poly.entity_id
_entity_poly.type
_entity_poly.pdbx_seq_one_letter_code
_entity_poly.pdbx_strand_id
1 'polypeptide(L)'
;MGRGKIEIKRIENANSRQVTFSKRRAGLLKKAQELAILCDAEVAVIIFSNTGKLFEFSSAGMRRTLSRYNKCLDSMETSAVEYKAEKQESKELDVLKDEVARLQMKQLRLLGKDLTGVGLKELQHIEQQLSEGLLAVKEKKEQLLMDQLEQSRLKEQRAMLENETLRKQVEELRGFFPPAERPVPSYREYYPTERKNSRANHGVVSPDPGCEIEKEDSDTTLQLGLSTEIYRKMKEPGRETHSNDSGNQMDLL
;
A
#
# COMPACT_ATOMS: atom_id res chain seq x y z
N MET A 1 -39.32 -29.90 24.35
CA MET A 1 -40.60 -29.15 24.44
C MET A 1 -40.35 -27.77 25.03
N GLY A 2 -41.21 -26.78 24.80
CA GLY A 2 -41.02 -25.40 25.28
C GLY A 2 -41.49 -25.20 26.73
N ARG A 3 -40.72 -24.46 27.54
CA ARG A 3 -41.05 -24.16 28.95
C ARG A 3 -42.06 -23.00 29.11
N GLY A 4 -43.23 -23.12 28.47
CA GLY A 4 -44.32 -22.14 28.53
C GLY A 4 -44.37 -21.12 27.39
N LYS A 5 -45.48 -20.37 27.33
CA LYS A 5 -45.73 -19.27 26.39
C LYS A 5 -44.98 -18.02 26.85
N ILE A 6 -44.41 -17.26 25.90
CA ILE A 6 -43.81 -15.94 26.18
C ILE A 6 -44.50 -14.86 25.34
N GLU A 7 -44.51 -13.64 25.86
CA GLU A 7 -45.00 -12.45 25.16
C GLU A 7 -44.09 -12.04 24.00
N ILE A 8 -44.66 -11.43 22.97
CA ILE A 8 -43.90 -10.87 21.84
C ILE A 8 -43.48 -9.44 22.19
N LYS A 9 -42.45 -9.34 23.05
CA LYS A 9 -41.77 -8.09 23.39
C LYS A 9 -40.26 -8.29 23.46
N ARG A 10 -39.52 -7.20 23.59
CA ARG A 10 -38.06 -7.22 23.78
C ARG A 10 -37.71 -8.01 25.04
N ILE A 11 -36.71 -8.89 24.94
CA ILE A 11 -36.17 -9.65 26.08
C ILE A 11 -35.04 -8.83 26.68
N GLU A 12 -35.21 -8.27 27.88
CA GLU A 12 -34.21 -7.36 28.45
C GLU A 12 -32.95 -8.05 28.94
N ASN A 13 -33.06 -9.25 29.54
CA ASN A 13 -31.89 -10.04 29.94
C ASN A 13 -31.06 -10.42 28.70
N ALA A 14 -29.81 -9.93 28.65
CA ALA A 14 -28.92 -10.09 27.49
C ALA A 14 -28.59 -11.57 27.19
N ASN A 15 -28.37 -12.40 28.22
CA ASN A 15 -28.05 -13.82 28.04
C ASN A 15 -29.27 -14.59 27.52
N SER A 16 -30.45 -14.34 28.10
CA SER A 16 -31.72 -14.90 27.61
C SER A 16 -32.03 -14.46 26.17
N ARG A 17 -31.75 -13.19 25.84
CA ARG A 17 -31.91 -12.61 24.49
C ARG A 17 -30.96 -13.28 23.49
N GLN A 18 -29.68 -13.47 23.82
CA GLN A 18 -28.69 -14.08 22.93
C GLN A 18 -28.97 -15.57 22.66
N VAL A 19 -29.37 -16.34 23.68
CA VAL A 19 -29.78 -17.74 23.52
C VAL A 19 -31.07 -17.85 22.70
N THR A 20 -32.03 -16.95 22.95
CA THR A 20 -33.30 -16.91 22.19
C THR A 20 -33.08 -16.51 20.74
N PHE A 21 -32.27 -15.48 20.47
CA PHE A 21 -31.87 -15.07 19.13
C PHE A 21 -31.23 -16.23 18.36
N SER A 22 -30.24 -16.90 18.97
CA SER A 22 -29.54 -18.03 18.35
C SER A 22 -30.51 -19.16 17.95
N LYS A 23 -31.46 -19.51 18.83
CA LYS A 23 -32.47 -20.56 18.57
C LYS A 23 -33.55 -20.13 17.58
N ARG A 24 -34.09 -18.91 17.70
CA ARG A 24 -35.12 -18.38 16.78
C ARG A 24 -34.57 -18.12 15.38
N ARG A 25 -33.35 -17.60 15.26
CA ARG A 25 -32.62 -17.46 13.99
C ARG A 25 -32.51 -18.81 13.30
N ALA A 26 -31.95 -19.83 13.97
CA ALA A 26 -31.81 -21.17 13.39
C ALA A 26 -33.16 -21.79 12.98
N GLY A 27 -34.22 -21.58 13.77
CA GLY A 27 -35.58 -22.02 13.42
C GLY A 27 -36.17 -21.30 12.21
N LEU A 28 -35.97 -19.99 12.10
CA LEU A 28 -36.43 -19.17 10.97
C LEU A 28 -35.72 -19.55 9.67
N LEU A 29 -34.39 -19.70 9.69
CA LEU A 29 -33.64 -20.10 8.50
C LEU A 29 -34.04 -21.52 8.04
N LYS A 30 -34.28 -22.46 8.97
CA LYS A 30 -34.84 -23.77 8.62
C LYS A 30 -36.22 -23.68 7.98
N LYS A 31 -37.12 -22.85 8.51
CA LYS A 31 -38.47 -22.68 7.93
C LYS A 31 -38.44 -21.99 6.56
N ALA A 32 -37.51 -21.07 6.32
CA ALA A 32 -37.28 -20.49 5.00
C ALA A 32 -36.75 -21.54 3.99
N GLN A 33 -35.83 -22.41 4.42
CA GLN A 33 -35.33 -23.52 3.62
C GLN A 33 -36.42 -24.58 3.32
N GLU A 34 -37.22 -24.95 4.31
CA GLU A 34 -38.37 -25.85 4.14
C GLU A 34 -39.37 -25.27 3.13
N LEU A 35 -39.73 -23.99 3.25
CA LEU A 35 -40.64 -23.32 2.30
C LEU A 35 -40.08 -23.28 0.88
N ALA A 36 -38.79 -22.96 0.72
CA ALA A 36 -38.14 -22.93 -0.59
C ALA A 36 -38.17 -24.30 -1.29
N ILE A 37 -37.93 -25.38 -0.55
CA ILE A 37 -37.91 -26.75 -1.10
C ILE A 37 -39.32 -27.29 -1.35
N LEU A 38 -40.27 -27.07 -0.43
CA LEU A 38 -41.62 -27.65 -0.51
C LEU A 38 -42.52 -26.97 -1.55
N CYS A 39 -42.20 -25.74 -1.97
CA CYS A 39 -43.04 -24.94 -2.87
C CYS A 39 -42.27 -24.39 -4.09
N ASP A 40 -41.05 -24.87 -4.36
CA ASP A 40 -40.10 -24.36 -5.37
C ASP A 40 -39.98 -22.81 -5.35
N ALA A 41 -39.90 -22.26 -4.14
CA ALA A 41 -39.97 -20.83 -3.91
C ALA A 41 -38.58 -20.20 -3.77
N GLU A 42 -38.35 -19.07 -4.47
CA GLU A 42 -37.16 -18.28 -4.23
C GLU A 42 -37.33 -17.45 -2.96
N VAL A 43 -36.63 -17.85 -1.88
CA VAL A 43 -36.76 -17.26 -0.54
C VAL A 43 -35.39 -16.76 -0.08
N ALA A 44 -35.34 -15.52 0.38
CA ALA A 44 -34.18 -14.95 1.07
C ALA A 44 -34.59 -14.38 2.44
N VAL A 45 -33.66 -14.43 3.41
CA VAL A 45 -33.84 -13.92 4.77
C VAL A 45 -32.54 -13.22 5.18
N ILE A 46 -32.66 -11.97 5.61
CA ILE A 46 -31.55 -11.13 6.09
C ILE A 46 -31.82 -10.77 7.56
N ILE A 47 -30.85 -11.00 8.45
CA ILE A 47 -30.99 -10.76 9.89
C ILE A 47 -29.73 -10.07 10.41
N PHE A 48 -29.85 -8.82 10.86
CA PHE A 48 -28.81 -8.15 11.63
C PHE A 48 -29.02 -8.38 13.13
N SER A 49 -27.96 -8.69 13.88
CA SER A 49 -28.00 -8.68 15.34
C SER A 49 -28.01 -7.25 15.90
N ASN A 50 -28.31 -7.10 17.19
CA ASN A 50 -28.07 -5.86 17.94
C ASN A 50 -26.57 -5.49 18.10
N THR A 51 -25.66 -6.24 17.46
CA THR A 51 -24.22 -6.02 17.39
C THR A 51 -23.73 -5.86 15.95
N GLY A 52 -24.64 -5.57 15.00
CA GLY A 52 -24.34 -5.36 13.58
C GLY A 52 -23.94 -6.62 12.81
N LYS A 53 -23.92 -7.80 13.43
CA LYS A 53 -23.54 -9.05 12.74
C LYS A 53 -24.66 -9.51 11.82
N LEU A 54 -24.36 -9.56 10.52
CA LEU A 54 -25.20 -10.15 9.50
C LEU A 54 -25.29 -11.67 9.66
N PHE A 55 -26.50 -12.20 9.49
CA PHE A 55 -26.78 -13.60 9.25
C PHE A 55 -27.82 -13.70 8.15
N GLU A 56 -27.56 -14.51 7.13
CA GLU A 56 -28.42 -14.61 5.96
C GLU A 56 -28.70 -16.05 5.52
N PHE A 57 -29.73 -16.18 4.68
CA PHE A 57 -30.08 -17.36 3.89
C PHE A 57 -30.68 -16.90 2.55
N SER A 58 -30.42 -17.62 1.46
CA SER A 58 -31.11 -17.43 0.18
C SER A 58 -31.07 -18.74 -0.61
N SER A 59 -32.21 -19.21 -1.12
CA SER A 59 -32.27 -20.47 -1.88
C SER A 59 -31.57 -20.39 -3.24
N ALA A 60 -31.61 -19.24 -3.93
CA ALA A 60 -31.00 -19.03 -5.24
C ALA A 60 -29.74 -18.13 -5.22
N GLY A 61 -29.22 -17.81 -4.04
CA GLY A 61 -28.05 -16.95 -3.81
C GLY A 61 -28.42 -15.46 -3.68
N MET A 62 -27.97 -14.82 -2.59
CA MET A 62 -28.48 -13.51 -2.14
C MET A 62 -28.47 -12.42 -3.22
N ARG A 63 -27.37 -12.25 -3.94
CA ARG A 63 -27.25 -11.24 -5.02
C ARG A 63 -28.27 -11.43 -6.14
N ARG A 64 -28.66 -12.68 -6.44
CA ARG A 64 -29.67 -12.99 -7.47
C ARG A 64 -31.07 -12.62 -6.99
N THR A 65 -31.41 -12.97 -5.75
CA THR A 65 -32.71 -12.65 -5.16
C THR A 65 -32.90 -11.15 -4.99
N LEU A 66 -31.88 -10.43 -4.52
CA LEU A 66 -31.90 -8.96 -4.45
C LEU A 66 -32.00 -8.32 -5.84
N SER A 67 -31.24 -8.79 -6.84
CA SER A 67 -31.37 -8.26 -8.21
C SER A 67 -32.75 -8.51 -8.82
N ARG A 68 -33.41 -9.64 -8.53
CA ARG A 68 -34.79 -9.91 -8.95
C ARG A 68 -35.79 -9.04 -8.18
N TYR A 69 -35.58 -8.81 -6.87
CA TYR A 69 -36.43 -7.95 -6.05
C TYR A 69 -36.41 -6.50 -6.56
N ASN A 70 -35.23 -5.91 -6.76
CA ASN A 70 -35.12 -4.54 -7.28
C ASN A 70 -35.79 -4.42 -8.66
N LYS A 71 -35.54 -5.34 -9.60
CA LYS A 71 -36.23 -5.38 -10.90
C LYS A 71 -37.75 -5.54 -10.81
N CYS A 72 -38.25 -6.11 -9.72
CA CYS A 72 -39.67 -6.19 -9.44
C CYS A 72 -40.21 -4.85 -8.93
N LEU A 73 -39.47 -4.14 -8.06
CA LEU A 73 -39.77 -2.76 -7.68
C LEU A 73 -39.80 -1.85 -8.92
N ASP A 74 -38.72 -1.82 -9.71
CA ASP A 74 -38.60 -1.01 -10.95
C ASP A 74 -39.82 -1.19 -11.90
N SER A 75 -40.38 -2.40 -11.94
CA SER A 75 -41.56 -2.74 -12.74
C SER A 75 -42.89 -2.35 -12.05
N MET A 76 -43.00 -2.56 -10.73
CA MET A 76 -44.20 -2.29 -9.94
C MET A 76 -44.40 -0.78 -9.70
N GLU A 77 -43.32 0.00 -9.65
CA GLU A 77 -43.29 1.46 -9.50
C GLU A 77 -44.04 2.23 -10.61
N THR A 78 -44.39 1.57 -11.71
CA THR A 78 -45.39 2.10 -12.66
C THR A 78 -46.75 2.39 -11.99
N SER A 79 -46.96 1.86 -10.78
CA SER A 79 -47.99 2.27 -9.83
C SER A 79 -47.44 2.57 -8.42
N ALA A 80 -47.71 3.79 -7.93
CA ALA A 80 -47.77 4.22 -6.53
C ALA A 80 -46.50 4.64 -5.72
N VAL A 81 -46.14 5.93 -5.86
CA VAL A 81 -45.90 6.91 -4.75
C VAL A 81 -44.83 6.66 -3.64
N GLU A 82 -43.63 6.13 -3.93
CA GLU A 82 -42.44 6.36 -3.05
C GLU A 82 -41.30 7.15 -3.74
N TYR A 83 -41.55 7.60 -4.96
CA TYR A 83 -40.59 7.97 -6.02
C TYR A 83 -39.62 9.15 -5.81
N LYS A 84 -39.50 9.76 -4.62
CA LYS A 84 -38.80 11.06 -4.45
C LYS A 84 -37.39 11.02 -3.87
N ALA A 85 -37.02 10.00 -3.08
CA ALA A 85 -35.68 9.90 -2.50
C ALA A 85 -34.71 9.18 -3.45
N GLU A 86 -34.96 7.89 -3.74
CA GLU A 86 -34.05 7.05 -4.50
C GLU A 86 -33.88 7.52 -5.96
N LYS A 87 -34.93 8.09 -6.56
CA LYS A 87 -34.87 8.71 -7.91
C LYS A 87 -34.11 10.05 -7.95
N GLN A 88 -33.74 10.61 -6.80
CA GLN A 88 -32.84 11.76 -6.71
C GLN A 88 -31.39 11.26 -6.52
N GLU A 89 -31.16 10.33 -5.58
CA GLU A 89 -29.85 9.72 -5.35
C GLU A 89 -29.32 8.99 -6.59
N SER A 90 -30.16 8.28 -7.34
CA SER A 90 -29.77 7.67 -8.63
C SER A 90 -29.28 8.69 -9.66
N LYS A 91 -29.89 9.88 -9.72
CA LYS A 91 -29.46 10.94 -10.65
C LYS A 91 -28.16 11.58 -10.21
N GLU A 92 -27.98 11.80 -8.91
CA GLU A 92 -26.75 12.33 -8.34
C GLU A 92 -25.58 11.34 -8.56
N LEU A 93 -25.83 10.04 -8.45
CA LEU A 93 -24.89 8.99 -8.82
C LEU A 93 -24.56 8.99 -10.32
N ASP A 94 -25.54 9.20 -11.21
CA ASP A 94 -25.29 9.25 -12.67
C ASP A 94 -24.51 10.51 -13.08
N VAL A 95 -24.88 11.69 -12.56
CA VAL A 95 -24.13 12.95 -12.74
C VAL A 95 -22.69 12.81 -12.22
N LEU A 96 -22.48 12.10 -11.10
CA LEU A 96 -21.14 11.86 -10.56
C LEU A 96 -20.33 10.87 -11.42
N LYS A 97 -20.95 9.86 -12.04
CA LYS A 97 -20.28 8.97 -13.01
C LYS A 97 -19.82 9.75 -14.24
N ASP A 98 -20.69 10.61 -14.80
CA ASP A 98 -20.37 11.43 -15.96
C ASP A 98 -19.23 12.41 -15.66
N GLU A 99 -19.24 13.04 -14.48
CA GLU A 99 -18.14 13.91 -14.03
C GLU A 99 -16.83 13.13 -13.83
N VAL A 100 -16.86 11.93 -13.26
CA VAL A 100 -15.67 11.05 -13.15
C VAL A 100 -15.12 10.68 -14.52
N ALA A 101 -15.98 10.27 -15.46
CA ALA A 101 -15.57 9.94 -16.83
C ALA A 101 -14.98 11.17 -17.56
N ARG A 102 -15.58 12.35 -17.38
CA ARG A 102 -15.08 13.63 -17.92
C ARG A 102 -13.71 14.02 -17.35
N LEU A 103 -13.50 13.81 -16.04
CA LEU A 103 -12.21 14.05 -15.38
C LEU A 103 -11.13 13.06 -15.82
N GLN A 104 -11.47 11.77 -15.96
CA GLN A 104 -10.58 10.74 -16.51
C GLN A 104 -10.16 11.07 -17.95
N MET A 105 -11.12 11.46 -18.81
CA MET A 105 -10.85 11.92 -20.17
C MET A 105 -9.94 13.16 -20.20
N LYS A 106 -10.14 14.13 -19.29
CA LYS A 106 -9.22 15.28 -19.16
C LYS A 106 -7.82 14.85 -18.72
N GLN A 107 -7.70 13.89 -17.79
CA GLN A 107 -6.41 13.36 -17.34
C GLN A 107 -5.67 12.65 -18.49
N LEU A 108 -6.37 11.83 -19.29
CA LEU A 108 -5.79 11.15 -20.46
C LEU A 108 -5.24 12.16 -21.48
N ARG A 109 -6.02 13.21 -21.80
CA ARG A 109 -5.58 14.30 -22.68
C ARG A 109 -4.35 15.06 -22.15
N LEU A 110 -4.30 15.34 -20.85
CA LEU A 110 -3.12 15.93 -20.19
C LEU A 110 -1.89 14.99 -20.18
N LEU A 111 -2.08 13.69 -20.35
CA LEU A 111 -1.03 12.69 -20.53
C LEU A 111 -0.71 12.42 -22.02
N GLY A 112 -1.24 13.23 -22.95
CA GLY A 112 -1.04 13.07 -24.40
C GLY A 112 -1.80 11.90 -25.03
N LYS A 113 -2.77 11.31 -24.33
CA LYS A 113 -3.60 10.18 -24.79
C LYS A 113 -4.98 10.65 -25.22
N ASP A 114 -5.63 9.87 -26.08
CA ASP A 114 -7.02 10.09 -26.54
C ASP A 114 -7.30 11.52 -27.04
N LEU A 115 -6.33 12.05 -27.80
CA LEU A 115 -6.37 13.33 -28.48
C LEU A 115 -7.19 13.29 -29.80
N THR A 116 -7.76 12.14 -30.15
CA THR A 116 -8.58 11.96 -31.35
C THR A 116 -9.86 12.81 -31.25
N GLY A 117 -10.09 13.64 -32.27
CA GLY A 117 -11.21 14.58 -32.29
C GLY A 117 -11.02 15.86 -31.45
N VAL A 118 -9.86 16.05 -30.81
CA VAL A 118 -9.52 17.32 -30.12
C VAL A 118 -9.20 18.39 -31.18
N GLY A 119 -9.84 19.55 -31.09
CA GLY A 119 -9.60 20.66 -32.02
C GLY A 119 -8.24 21.34 -31.79
N LEU A 120 -7.62 21.87 -32.86
CA LEU A 120 -6.29 22.51 -32.77
C LEU A 120 -6.18 23.57 -31.66
N LYS A 121 -7.22 24.38 -31.45
CA LYS A 121 -7.26 25.40 -30.37
C LYS A 121 -7.29 24.78 -28.97
N GLU A 122 -7.96 23.64 -28.79
CA GLU A 122 -7.97 22.90 -27.52
C GLU A 122 -6.60 22.25 -27.27
N LEU A 123 -5.97 21.71 -28.32
CA LEU A 123 -4.64 21.11 -28.22
C LEU A 123 -3.57 22.15 -27.85
N GLN A 124 -3.59 23.33 -28.48
CA GLN A 124 -2.73 24.47 -28.11
C GLN A 124 -2.97 24.93 -26.66
N HIS A 125 -4.22 24.92 -26.19
CA HIS A 125 -4.55 25.26 -24.81
C HIS A 125 -4.03 24.22 -23.80
N ILE A 126 -4.07 22.93 -24.14
CA ILE A 126 -3.48 21.84 -23.35
C ILE A 126 -1.95 21.96 -23.33
N GLU A 127 -1.31 22.22 -24.47
CA GLU A 127 0.13 22.47 -24.59
C GLU A 127 0.59 23.66 -23.73
N GLN A 128 -0.15 24.77 -23.75
CA GLN A 128 0.10 25.93 -22.90
C GLN A 128 -0.04 25.58 -21.41
N GLN A 129 -1.13 24.92 -20.99
CA GLN A 129 -1.36 24.53 -19.60
C GLN A 129 -0.26 23.58 -19.06
N LEU A 130 0.19 22.64 -19.90
CA LEU A 130 1.28 21.73 -19.55
C LEU A 130 2.63 22.47 -19.45
N SER A 131 2.88 23.44 -20.34
CA SER A 131 4.11 24.25 -20.34
C SER A 131 4.20 25.17 -19.12
N GLU A 132 3.11 25.87 -18.79
CA GLU A 132 3.02 26.73 -17.60
C GLU A 132 3.12 25.91 -16.31
N GLY A 133 2.43 24.77 -16.24
CA GLY A 133 2.50 23.84 -15.11
C GLY A 133 3.91 23.25 -14.92
N LEU A 134 4.59 22.87 -16.01
CA LEU A 134 5.96 22.37 -15.97
C LEU A 134 6.94 23.45 -15.48
N LEU A 135 6.78 24.69 -15.93
CA LEU A 135 7.61 25.82 -15.49
C LEU A 135 7.46 26.06 -13.98
N ALA A 136 6.22 26.15 -13.46
CA ALA A 136 5.96 26.35 -12.04
C ALA A 136 6.45 25.17 -11.17
N VAL A 137 6.35 23.93 -11.66
CA VAL A 137 6.91 22.75 -10.97
C VAL A 137 8.44 22.77 -10.98
N LYS A 138 9.08 23.26 -12.06
CA LYS A 138 10.54 23.42 -12.13
C LYS A 138 11.01 24.49 -11.15
N GLU A 139 10.43 25.68 -11.20
CA GLU A 139 10.76 26.82 -10.31
C GLU A 139 10.64 26.43 -8.82
N LYS A 140 9.54 25.78 -8.44
CA LYS A 140 9.33 25.32 -7.06
C LYS A 140 10.32 24.23 -6.62
N LYS A 141 10.77 23.36 -7.53
CA LYS A 141 11.84 22.39 -7.25
C LYS A 141 13.20 23.07 -7.11
N GLU A 142 13.49 24.04 -7.96
CA GLU A 142 14.74 24.82 -7.94
C GLU A 142 14.86 25.62 -6.63
N GLN A 143 13.79 26.30 -6.20
CA GLN A 143 13.72 26.98 -4.90
C GLN A 143 13.95 26.01 -3.73
N LEU A 144 13.24 24.87 -3.69
CA LEU A 144 13.39 23.89 -2.61
C LEU A 144 14.82 23.31 -2.52
N LEU A 145 15.51 23.14 -3.65
CA LEU A 145 16.91 22.70 -3.68
C LEU A 145 17.87 23.78 -3.18
N MET A 146 17.59 25.05 -3.46
CA MET A 146 18.36 26.18 -2.92
C MET A 146 18.19 26.32 -1.41
N ASP A 147 16.96 26.21 -0.89
CA ASP A 147 16.66 26.21 0.55
C ASP A 147 17.40 25.07 1.27
N GLN A 148 17.41 23.87 0.68
CA GLN A 148 18.15 22.72 1.21
C GLN A 148 19.66 22.92 1.18
N LEU A 149 20.21 23.53 0.13
CA LEU A 149 21.64 23.84 0.01
C LEU A 149 22.09 24.86 1.07
N GLU A 150 21.30 25.91 1.31
CA GLU A 150 21.59 26.90 2.36
C GLU A 150 21.51 26.27 3.76
N GLN A 151 20.45 25.50 4.05
CA GLN A 151 20.34 24.77 5.32
C GLN A 151 21.50 23.78 5.54
N SER A 152 22.02 23.17 4.48
CA SER A 152 23.19 22.29 4.55
C SER A 152 24.46 23.08 4.92
N ARG A 153 24.72 24.19 4.23
CA ARG A 153 25.87 25.09 4.51
C ARG A 153 25.85 25.65 5.93
N LEU A 154 24.68 26.03 6.45
CA LEU A 154 24.54 26.51 7.83
C LEU A 154 24.83 25.42 8.87
N LYS A 155 24.51 24.15 8.58
CA LYS A 155 24.87 23.00 9.42
C LYS A 155 26.37 22.71 9.34
N GLU A 156 26.95 22.73 8.14
CA GLU A 156 28.39 22.58 7.90
C GLU A 156 29.20 23.63 8.67
N GLN A 157 28.84 24.92 8.54
CA GLN A 157 29.50 26.01 9.26
C GLN A 157 29.42 25.86 10.79
N ARG A 158 28.25 25.45 11.31
CA ARG A 158 28.09 25.16 12.76
C ARG A 158 28.98 24.01 13.20
N ALA A 159 28.98 22.91 12.45
CA ALA A 159 29.80 21.73 12.75
C ALA A 159 31.30 22.03 12.67
N MET A 160 31.74 22.91 11.76
CA MET A 160 33.14 23.38 11.70
C MET A 160 33.53 24.16 12.95
N LEU A 161 32.71 25.12 13.38
CA LEU A 161 32.97 25.91 14.60
C LEU A 161 32.98 25.03 15.85
N GLU A 162 32.05 24.09 15.97
CA GLU A 162 32.01 23.11 17.06
C GLU A 162 33.28 22.23 17.07
N ASN A 163 33.68 21.69 15.91
CA ASN A 163 34.94 20.94 15.77
C ASN A 163 36.17 21.78 16.14
N GLU A 164 36.20 23.07 15.83
CA GLU A 164 37.31 23.96 16.21
C GLU A 164 37.37 24.13 17.74
N THR A 165 36.23 24.33 18.40
CA THR A 165 36.18 24.42 19.87
C THR A 165 36.58 23.11 20.57
N LEU A 166 36.12 21.97 20.05
CA LEU A 166 36.49 20.64 20.57
C LEU A 166 37.99 20.35 20.37
N ARG A 167 38.58 20.75 19.23
CA ARG A 167 40.03 20.63 19.00
C ARG A 167 40.84 21.47 20.00
N LYS A 168 40.41 22.70 20.29
CA LYS A 168 41.04 23.56 21.32
C LYS A 168 40.97 22.91 22.70
N GLN A 169 39.80 22.43 23.11
CA GLN A 169 39.63 21.70 24.39
C GLN A 169 40.49 20.43 24.48
N VAL A 170 40.64 19.67 23.38
CA VAL A 170 41.50 18.48 23.35
C VAL A 170 42.99 18.85 23.48
N GLU A 171 43.44 19.97 22.92
CA GLU A 171 44.83 20.43 23.04
C GLU A 171 45.11 21.02 24.44
N GLU A 172 44.16 21.78 25.00
CA GLU A 172 44.21 22.23 26.40
C GLU A 172 44.30 21.03 27.35
N LEU A 173 43.42 20.03 27.21
CA LEU A 173 43.44 18.80 28.01
C LEU A 173 44.75 18.02 27.84
N ARG A 174 45.31 17.96 26.62
CA ARG A 174 46.63 17.34 26.38
C ARG A 174 47.74 18.04 27.16
N GLY A 175 47.68 19.37 27.31
CA GLY A 175 48.64 20.16 28.08
C GLY A 175 48.72 19.80 29.58
N PHE A 176 47.71 19.13 30.13
CA PHE A 176 47.71 18.65 31.53
C PHE A 176 48.32 17.25 31.71
N PHE A 177 48.65 16.53 30.63
CA PHE A 177 49.29 15.21 30.70
C PHE A 177 50.77 15.30 30.27
N PRO A 178 51.71 14.61 30.97
CA PRO A 178 53.08 14.49 30.50
C PRO A 178 53.13 13.81 29.11
N PRO A 179 54.13 14.15 28.26
CA PRO A 179 54.29 13.53 26.96
C PRO A 179 54.69 12.05 27.09
N ALA A 180 53.69 11.17 27.17
CA ALA A 180 53.91 9.73 27.16
C ALA A 180 54.35 9.28 25.76
N GLU A 181 55.51 8.63 25.67
CA GLU A 181 56.10 8.11 24.42
C GLU A 181 55.27 6.95 23.83
N ARG A 182 54.13 7.27 23.21
CA ARG A 182 53.34 6.35 22.39
C ARG A 182 52.87 7.08 21.14
N PRO A 183 53.14 6.56 19.93
CA PRO A 183 52.62 7.16 18.71
C PRO A 183 51.09 7.14 18.74
N VAL A 184 50.48 8.31 18.90
CA VAL A 184 49.06 8.50 18.58
C VAL A 184 48.93 8.25 17.08
N PRO A 185 48.11 7.28 16.62
CA PRO A 185 47.92 7.06 15.19
C PRO A 185 47.45 8.37 14.55
N SER A 186 48.11 8.79 13.47
CA SER A 186 47.76 10.04 12.80
C SER A 186 46.28 10.02 12.41
N TYR A 187 45.62 11.15 12.63
CA TYR A 187 44.26 11.38 12.15
C TYR A 187 44.22 11.02 10.66
N ARG A 188 43.18 10.30 10.23
CA ARG A 188 43.06 9.93 8.82
C ARG A 188 42.79 11.19 8.02
N GLU A 189 43.81 11.65 7.31
CA GLU A 189 43.82 12.92 6.61
C GLU A 189 42.82 12.88 5.45
N TYR A 190 41.67 13.52 5.65
CA TYR A 190 40.60 13.58 4.67
C TYR A 190 40.92 14.64 3.61
N TYR A 191 41.74 14.24 2.63
CA TYR A 191 41.95 14.98 1.40
C TYR A 191 40.61 15.18 0.68
N PRO A 192 40.23 16.41 0.28
CA PRO A 192 39.07 16.64 -0.57
C PRO A 192 39.24 15.90 -1.89
N THR A 193 38.27 15.05 -2.25
CA THR A 193 38.32 14.28 -3.50
C THR A 193 38.01 15.19 -4.68
N GLU A 194 39.03 15.61 -5.42
CA GLU A 194 38.84 16.42 -6.62
C GLU A 194 37.92 15.72 -7.63
N ARG A 195 36.92 16.47 -8.12
CA ARG A 195 35.89 15.98 -9.05
C ARG A 195 36.46 15.81 -10.45
N LYS A 196 37.16 14.70 -10.70
CA LYS A 196 37.75 14.36 -12.01
C LYS A 196 36.69 14.12 -13.09
N ASN A 197 36.39 15.16 -13.87
CA ASN A 197 35.61 15.07 -15.11
C ASN A 197 36.44 14.41 -16.24
N SER A 198 36.63 13.09 -16.21
CA SER A 198 37.33 12.35 -17.28
C SER A 198 36.41 12.07 -18.47
N ARG A 199 36.38 12.99 -19.43
CA ARG A 199 35.72 12.83 -20.73
C ARG A 199 36.60 11.99 -21.67
N ALA A 200 36.15 10.78 -22.01
CA ALA A 200 36.78 9.92 -23.01
C ALA A 200 35.70 9.33 -23.95
N ASN A 201 35.91 9.39 -25.26
CA ASN A 201 34.99 8.90 -26.28
C ASN A 201 35.58 7.68 -27.02
N HIS A 202 34.67 6.94 -27.67
CA HIS A 202 34.86 5.91 -28.72
C HIS A 202 35.34 4.51 -28.30
N GLY A 203 34.56 3.53 -28.75
CA GLY A 203 34.76 2.09 -28.62
C GLY A 203 33.50 1.36 -29.13
N VAL A 204 33.39 1.17 -30.44
CA VAL A 204 32.16 0.69 -31.11
C VAL A 204 32.17 -0.84 -31.29
N VAL A 205 31.15 -1.54 -30.76
CA VAL A 205 30.62 -2.82 -31.27
C VAL A 205 29.11 -2.90 -30.99
N SER A 206 28.33 -3.44 -31.92
CA SER A 206 26.89 -3.80 -31.87
C SER A 206 26.57 -4.68 -33.12
N PRO A 207 25.43 -5.39 -33.22
CA PRO A 207 24.25 -5.46 -32.34
C PRO A 207 24.30 -6.72 -31.43
N ASP A 208 23.36 -7.68 -31.25
CA ASP A 208 22.07 -8.08 -31.85
C ASP A 208 21.24 -8.93 -30.81
N PRO A 209 20.03 -9.52 -31.07
CA PRO A 209 18.91 -9.33 -30.15
C PRO A 209 18.25 -10.60 -29.55
N GLY A 210 17.40 -10.41 -28.53
CA GLY A 210 16.45 -11.43 -28.06
C GLY A 210 15.66 -11.00 -26.80
N CYS A 211 14.34 -11.27 -26.80
CA CYS A 211 13.36 -11.39 -25.70
C CYS A 211 13.64 -10.80 -24.30
N GLU A 212 12.68 -10.31 -23.51
CA GLU A 212 11.28 -9.85 -23.62
C GLU A 212 10.82 -9.65 -22.16
N ILE A 213 10.08 -8.57 -21.89
CA ILE A 213 9.07 -8.37 -20.82
C ILE A 213 9.19 -9.21 -19.52
N GLU A 214 9.40 -8.52 -18.39
CA GLU A 214 8.48 -8.55 -17.23
C GLU A 214 8.66 -7.29 -16.36
N LYS A 215 7.81 -7.11 -15.35
CA LYS A 215 7.63 -5.91 -14.51
C LYS A 215 8.48 -5.97 -13.24
N GLU A 216 8.84 -4.82 -12.66
CA GLU A 216 8.31 -4.35 -11.36
C GLU A 216 8.93 -3.01 -10.91
N ASP A 217 8.45 -2.52 -9.77
CA ASP A 217 8.40 -1.13 -9.27
C ASP A 217 9.69 -0.29 -9.21
N SER A 218 9.47 1.04 -9.18
CA SER A 218 10.52 2.08 -9.20
C SER A 218 11.16 2.32 -7.83
N ASP A 219 12.06 1.44 -7.42
CA ASP A 219 12.79 1.59 -6.14
C ASP A 219 13.97 2.57 -6.27
N THR A 220 13.84 3.79 -5.72
CA THR A 220 14.89 4.83 -5.76
C THR A 220 15.98 4.62 -4.71
N THR A 221 16.49 3.39 -4.61
CA THR A 221 17.49 2.98 -3.62
C THR A 221 18.91 3.11 -4.18
N LEU A 222 19.57 4.24 -3.89
CA LEU A 222 20.99 4.44 -4.20
C LEU A 222 21.88 3.56 -3.31
N GLN A 223 22.22 2.36 -3.78
CA GLN A 223 23.18 1.49 -3.11
C GLN A 223 24.61 2.06 -3.16
N LEU A 224 25.00 2.80 -2.13
CA LEU A 224 26.39 3.15 -1.85
C LEU A 224 27.11 1.91 -1.32
N GLY A 225 27.78 1.18 -2.21
CA GLY A 225 28.28 -0.17 -1.94
C GLY A 225 29.47 -0.27 -0.98
N LEU A 226 29.42 -1.30 -0.13
CA LEU A 226 30.58 -1.91 0.52
C LEU A 226 30.46 -3.43 0.44
N SER A 227 30.91 -4.03 -0.66
CA SER A 227 30.91 -5.49 -0.84
C SER A 227 31.95 -6.14 0.07
N THR A 228 31.51 -6.76 1.17
CA THR A 228 32.39 -7.43 2.14
C THR A 228 32.82 -8.83 1.68
N GLU A 229 33.70 -8.90 0.67
CA GLU A 229 34.43 -10.14 0.36
C GLU A 229 35.79 -10.19 1.08
N ILE A 230 35.88 -10.97 2.15
CA ILE A 230 37.16 -11.40 2.74
C ILE A 230 37.13 -12.91 2.98
N TYR A 231 37.23 -13.69 1.89
CA TYR A 231 37.45 -15.13 1.99
C TYR A 231 38.91 -15.43 2.32
N ARG A 232 39.18 -15.91 3.54
CA ARG A 232 40.48 -16.48 3.92
C ARG A 232 40.68 -17.85 3.29
N LYS A 233 41.90 -18.11 2.79
CA LYS A 233 42.27 -19.32 2.04
C LYS A 233 43.26 -20.19 2.83
N MET A 234 42.77 -21.24 3.50
CA MET A 234 43.51 -22.43 3.93
C MET A 234 42.54 -23.61 3.81
N LYS A 235 42.65 -24.53 2.84
CA LYS A 235 43.72 -25.52 2.54
C LYS A 235 43.62 -26.77 3.45
N GLU A 236 43.01 -27.83 2.90
CA GLU A 236 42.97 -29.19 3.47
C GLU A 236 44.39 -29.84 3.50
N PRO A 237 44.57 -30.99 4.19
CA PRO A 237 44.23 -32.28 3.59
C PRO A 237 43.64 -33.33 4.56
N GLY A 238 42.94 -34.34 4.02
CA GLY A 238 42.63 -35.59 4.75
C GLY A 238 41.42 -36.34 4.19
N ARG A 239 41.57 -37.62 3.84
CA ARG A 239 40.54 -38.44 3.17
C ARG A 239 40.40 -39.81 3.86
N GLU A 240 39.17 -40.34 3.92
CA GLU A 240 38.82 -41.76 4.17
C GLU A 240 39.20 -42.33 5.58
N THR A 241 38.55 -43.36 6.17
CA THR A 241 37.29 -44.11 5.92
C THR A 241 36.87 -44.88 7.20
N HIS A 242 35.64 -45.46 7.22
CA HIS A 242 35.20 -46.56 8.13
C HIS A 242 35.04 -46.22 9.64
N SER A 243 34.26 -46.93 10.49
CA SER A 243 33.18 -47.94 10.29
C SER A 243 32.43 -48.22 11.62
N ASN A 244 31.09 -48.17 11.62
CA ASN A 244 30.15 -48.69 12.67
C ASN A 244 30.37 -48.11 14.11
N ASP A 245 29.62 -48.43 15.18
CA ASP A 245 28.43 -49.28 15.41
C ASP A 245 27.60 -48.77 16.62
N SER A 246 26.30 -49.10 16.71
CA SER A 246 25.41 -49.02 17.90
C SER A 246 25.16 -47.63 18.55
N GLY A 247 24.12 -47.39 19.36
CA GLY A 247 22.93 -48.19 19.70
C GLY A 247 22.13 -47.61 20.88
N ASN A 248 20.81 -47.82 20.92
CA ASN A 248 19.80 -47.41 21.94
C ASN A 248 19.58 -45.88 22.13
N GLN A 249 18.38 -45.31 22.37
CA GLN A 249 17.04 -45.69 22.91
C GLN A 249 16.77 -45.15 24.34
N MET A 250 15.49 -44.88 24.65
CA MET A 250 14.90 -44.22 25.84
C MET A 250 14.94 -42.68 25.75
N ASP A 251 13.86 -41.90 25.70
CA ASP A 251 12.39 -42.09 25.93
C ASP A 251 11.91 -42.07 27.40
N LEU A 252 10.85 -41.28 27.65
CA LEU A 252 10.29 -40.81 28.95
C LEU A 252 11.30 -40.09 29.89
N LEU A 253 11.01 -38.92 30.49
CA LEU A 253 9.76 -38.37 31.06
C LEU A 253 9.56 -36.87 30.74
#